data_AF-A0A317F8U9-F1
#
_entry.id   AF-A0A317F8U9-F1
#
_cell.length_a   1.000
_cell.length_b   1.000
_cell.length_c   1.000
_cell.angle_alpha   90.00
_cell.angle_beta   90.00
_cell.angle_gamma   90.00
#
_symmetry.space_group_name_H-M   'P 1'
#
loop_
_entity.id
_entity.type
_entity.pdbx_description
1 polymer ?
#
loop_
_entity_poly.entity_id
_entity_poly.type
_entity_poly.pdbx_seq_one_letter_code
_entity_poly.pdbx_strand_id
1 'polypeptide(L)'
;MVAALIRVSVSPGERRVALLRDDVLDLAAVERPARPDGVGDLHRARVTAISRAMSGAFLVMADGATGFLPESEAPDRKAVTEGAILPVRVTRAPQGGKGPRLTARLSAEDIAAAAGQGLVLVRRGPDAVLRFARLARDAAVVTDDAAELARLRPLLGERVCLDRAGAFDDALEAEFDGLAGPEVPLLGGGLLTIHPTPALTALDVDAGGQVAGDAEAVMRLNRAAVAEAARQIRLRELAGAILLDVAGLAVKRREALAGPLAAALAADPLRPKLLGLTRLGLFEIQRQRVHPPLHEVLGWPLSPLTHGLAALRRAAREVAAVPGRMPVLHAAPAVVAALQAMPEVLAALPGLRLLAEPGLPPGREELR
;
A
#
# COMPACT_ATOMS: atom_id res chain seq x y z
N MET A 1 10.81 -24.50 8.02
CA MET A 1 10.14 -23.20 8.17
C MET A 1 10.69 -22.30 7.09
N VAL A 2 9.83 -21.62 6.34
CA VAL A 2 10.24 -20.58 5.37
C VAL A 2 10.93 -19.46 6.15
N ALA A 3 12.13 -19.07 5.75
CA ALA A 3 12.84 -17.98 6.40
C ALA A 3 12.14 -16.67 6.05
N ALA A 4 11.71 -15.89 7.04
CA ALA A 4 11.03 -14.63 6.83
C ALA A 4 11.83 -13.47 7.45
N LEU A 5 11.92 -12.37 6.71
CA LEU A 5 12.66 -11.17 7.10
C LEU A 5 11.84 -9.93 6.74
N ILE A 6 11.75 -8.97 7.65
CA ILE A 6 11.12 -7.68 7.40
C ILE A 6 12.22 -6.64 7.27
N ARG A 7 12.28 -5.93 6.14
CA ARG A 7 13.21 -4.79 5.92
C ARG A 7 12.40 -3.50 5.94
N VAL A 8 12.90 -2.50 6.67
CA VAL A 8 12.25 -1.20 6.86
C VAL A 8 13.23 -0.11 6.46
N SER A 9 13.02 0.48 5.28
CA SER A 9 13.80 1.62 4.83
C SER A 9 13.06 2.92 5.13
N VAL A 10 13.71 3.82 5.86
CA VAL A 10 13.17 5.12 6.24
C VAL A 10 13.89 6.21 5.46
N SER A 11 13.11 7.09 4.84
CA SER A 11 13.59 8.27 4.15
C SER A 11 12.71 9.47 4.49
N PRO A 12 13.15 10.70 4.21
CA PRO A 12 12.36 11.89 4.53
C PRO A 12 10.92 11.78 3.99
N GLY A 13 9.93 11.79 4.88
CA GLY A 13 8.51 11.76 4.52
C GLY A 13 7.95 10.41 4.07
N GLU A 14 8.78 9.37 3.97
CA GLU A 14 8.39 8.07 3.44
C GLU A 14 9.04 6.92 4.20
N ARG A 15 8.24 5.89 4.52
CA ARG A 15 8.71 4.61 5.03
C ARG A 15 8.32 3.50 4.06
N ARG A 16 9.29 2.69 3.65
CA ARG A 16 9.08 1.51 2.82
C ARG A 16 9.33 0.25 3.63
N VAL A 17 8.41 -0.70 3.55
CA VAL A 17 8.44 -1.93 4.33
C VAL A 17 8.32 -3.11 3.39
N ALA A 18 9.28 -4.02 3.44
CA ALA A 18 9.32 -5.25 2.68
C ALA A 18 9.21 -6.45 3.62
N LEU A 19 8.31 -7.38 3.35
CA LEU A 19 8.36 -8.73 3.91
C LEU A 19 8.94 -9.66 2.86
N LEU A 20 10.10 -10.24 3.16
CA LEU A 20 10.75 -11.25 2.35
C LEU A 20 10.43 -12.65 2.91
N ARG A 21 10.21 -13.60 2.02
CA ARG A 21 10.11 -15.05 2.32
C ARG A 21 11.04 -15.79 1.38
N ASP A 22 12.02 -16.50 1.94
CA ASP A 22 13.09 -17.16 1.17
C ASP A 22 13.73 -16.19 0.15
N ASP A 23 14.07 -14.98 0.62
CA ASP A 23 14.64 -13.86 -0.14
C ASP A 23 13.79 -13.31 -1.29
N VAL A 24 12.52 -13.73 -1.40
CA VAL A 24 11.57 -13.19 -2.37
C VAL A 24 10.62 -12.20 -1.69
N LEU A 25 10.40 -11.04 -2.33
CA LEU A 25 9.42 -10.05 -1.87
C LEU A 25 8.00 -10.61 -1.91
N ASP A 26 7.41 -10.80 -0.72
CA ASP A 26 6.08 -11.35 -0.51
C ASP A 26 5.03 -10.26 -0.27
N LEU A 27 5.36 -9.26 0.55
CA LEU A 27 4.53 -8.07 0.78
C LEU A 27 5.37 -6.80 0.74
N ALA A 28 4.78 -5.74 0.20
CA ALA A 28 5.38 -4.42 0.15
C ALA A 28 4.40 -3.38 0.68
N ALA A 29 4.92 -2.33 1.32
CA ALA A 29 4.15 -1.16 1.69
C ALA A 29 5.00 0.09 1.56
N VAL A 30 4.38 1.16 1.06
CA VAL A 30 4.91 2.52 1.10
C VAL A 30 3.96 3.33 1.96
N GLU A 31 4.45 3.92 3.04
CA GLU A 31 3.67 4.71 3.97
C GLU A 31 4.24 6.12 4.07
N ARG A 32 3.35 7.09 4.29
CA ARG A 32 3.69 8.49 4.58
C ARG A 32 3.39 8.73 6.06
N PRO A 33 4.37 8.63 6.99
CA PRO A 33 4.09 8.62 8.42
C PRO A 33 3.34 9.86 8.94
N ALA A 34 3.51 11.02 8.29
CA ALA A 34 2.79 12.25 8.61
C ALA A 34 1.29 12.19 8.26
N ARG A 35 0.88 11.27 7.37
CA ARG A 35 -0.50 11.07 6.92
C ARG A 35 -0.81 9.57 6.82
N PRO A 36 -0.91 8.86 7.96
CA PRO A 36 -1.22 7.44 7.97
C PRO A 36 -2.64 7.20 7.43
N ASP A 37 -2.89 5.99 6.91
CA ASP A 37 -4.21 5.61 6.36
C ASP A 37 -5.32 5.47 7.41
N GLY A 38 -4.93 5.42 8.69
CA GLY A 38 -5.80 5.33 9.86
C GLY A 38 -6.40 3.94 10.09
N VAL A 39 -6.06 2.91 9.31
CA VAL A 39 -6.66 1.58 9.49
C VAL A 39 -6.31 1.01 10.86
N GLY A 40 -7.34 0.63 11.62
CA GLY A 40 -7.20 0.14 12.99
C GLY A 40 -7.18 1.25 14.05
N ASP A 41 -7.14 2.53 13.66
CA ASP A 41 -7.27 3.64 14.59
C ASP A 41 -8.57 3.51 15.37
N LEU A 42 -8.48 3.67 16.69
CA LEU A 42 -9.60 3.70 17.62
C LEU A 42 -9.93 5.15 17.96
N HIS A 43 -11.17 5.55 17.73
CA HIS A 43 -11.65 6.90 17.95
C HIS A 43 -12.86 6.93 18.88
N ARG A 44 -13.05 8.06 19.55
CA ARG A 44 -14.38 8.52 19.94
C ARG A 44 -14.89 9.47 18.85
N ALA A 45 -15.97 9.09 18.17
CA ALA A 45 -16.53 9.84 17.06
C ALA A 45 -18.00 10.20 17.33
N ARG A 46 -18.48 11.31 16.77
CA ARG A 46 -19.86 11.77 16.95
C ARG A 46 -20.69 11.48 15.71
N VAL A 47 -21.87 10.89 15.91
CA VAL A 47 -22.87 10.71 14.86
C VAL A 47 -23.39 12.08 14.41
N THR A 48 -23.14 12.43 13.15
CA THR A 48 -23.58 13.68 12.55
C THR A 48 -24.88 13.52 11.77
N ALA A 49 -25.10 12.38 11.15
CA ALA A 49 -26.31 12.09 10.39
C ALA A 49 -26.58 10.58 10.30
N ILE A 50 -27.85 10.19 10.34
CA ILE A 50 -28.29 8.81 10.09
C ILE A 50 -28.85 8.70 8.67
N SER A 51 -28.33 7.77 7.87
CA SER A 51 -28.76 7.53 6.50
C SER A 51 -29.48 6.19 6.37
N ARG A 52 -30.82 6.25 6.25
CA ARG A 52 -31.64 5.06 5.94
C ARG A 52 -31.34 4.51 4.55
N ALA A 53 -31.14 5.39 3.57
CA ALA A 53 -30.84 5.01 2.18
C ALA A 53 -29.53 4.21 2.07
N MET A 54 -28.53 4.55 2.87
CA MET A 54 -27.23 3.85 2.88
C MET A 54 -27.14 2.77 3.96
N SER A 55 -28.19 2.57 4.77
CA SER A 55 -28.20 1.63 5.90
C SER A 55 -27.02 1.83 6.85
N GLY A 56 -26.88 3.04 7.39
CA GLY A 56 -25.80 3.38 8.32
C GLY A 56 -25.83 4.82 8.82
N ALA A 57 -24.72 5.26 9.40
CA ALA A 57 -24.56 6.59 9.96
C ALA A 57 -23.22 7.22 9.56
N PHE A 58 -23.18 8.55 9.46
CA PHE A 58 -21.96 9.32 9.31
C PHE A 58 -21.48 9.79 10.66
N LEU A 59 -20.18 9.64 10.92
CA LEU A 59 -19.56 10.07 12.16
C LEU A 59 -18.37 10.97 11.89
N VAL A 60 -18.27 12.08 12.61
CA VAL A 60 -17.10 12.96 12.58
C VAL A 60 -16.08 12.55 13.65
N MET A 61 -14.82 12.44 13.24
CA MET A 61 -13.68 12.12 14.09
C MET A 61 -13.00 13.40 14.61
N ALA A 62 -12.02 13.24 15.51
CA ALA A 62 -11.35 14.36 16.17
C ALA A 62 -10.57 15.29 15.22
N ASP A 63 -10.11 14.76 14.10
CA ASP A 63 -9.41 15.49 13.04
C ASP A 63 -10.37 16.16 12.03
N GLY A 64 -11.69 16.07 12.26
CA GLY A 64 -12.72 16.59 11.37
C GLY A 64 -13.07 15.68 10.19
N ALA A 65 -12.36 14.56 10.00
CA ALA A 65 -12.71 13.62 8.95
C ALA A 65 -14.03 12.91 9.26
N THR A 66 -14.84 12.68 8.23
CA THR A 66 -16.13 11.98 8.36
C THR A 66 -16.00 10.55 7.87
N GLY A 67 -16.29 9.58 8.74
CA GLY A 67 -16.36 8.16 8.42
C GLY A 67 -17.80 7.65 8.33
N PHE A 68 -17.97 6.49 7.69
CA PHE A 68 -19.27 5.82 7.56
C PHE A 68 -19.31 4.56 8.42
N LEU A 69 -20.27 4.48 9.34
CA LEU A 69 -20.58 3.30 10.16
C LEU A 69 -21.79 2.57 9.55
N PRO A 70 -21.60 1.40 8.92
CA PRO A 70 -22.71 0.58 8.48
C PRO A 70 -23.53 0.10 9.66
N GLU A 71 -24.83 -0.04 9.46
CA GLU A 71 -25.75 -0.50 10.50
C GLU A 71 -25.44 -1.93 10.99
N SER A 72 -24.90 -2.79 10.11
CA SER A 72 -24.44 -4.13 10.48
C SER A 72 -23.23 -4.12 11.43
N GLU A 73 -22.48 -3.01 11.48
CA GLU A 73 -21.29 -2.80 12.30
C GLU A 73 -21.57 -2.01 13.58
N ALA A 74 -22.83 -1.66 13.84
CA ALA A 74 -23.26 -1.10 15.12
C ALA A 74 -23.54 -2.24 16.14
N PRO A 75 -23.17 -2.08 17.42
CA PRO A 75 -23.46 -3.07 18.46
C PRO A 75 -24.97 -3.13 18.79
N ASP A 76 -25.63 -1.96 18.81
CA ASP A 76 -27.08 -1.81 18.94
C ASP A 76 -27.54 -0.61 18.10
N ARG A 77 -28.55 -0.81 17.25
CA ARG A 77 -29.16 0.27 16.44
C ARG A 77 -29.71 1.40 17.31
N LYS A 78 -30.23 1.09 18.50
CA LYS A 78 -30.82 2.10 19.40
C LYS A 78 -29.77 3.04 20.01
N ALA A 79 -28.51 2.60 20.07
CA ALA A 79 -27.40 3.40 20.59
C ALA A 79 -26.88 4.41 19.55
N VAL A 80 -27.27 4.28 18.28
CA VAL A 80 -26.82 5.18 17.19
C VAL A 80 -27.89 6.26 16.98
N THR A 81 -27.80 7.34 17.76
CA THR A 81 -28.64 8.54 17.59
C THR A 81 -27.79 9.73 17.16
N GLU A 82 -28.38 10.69 16.45
CA GLU A 82 -27.66 11.93 16.09
C GLU A 82 -27.15 12.65 17.34
N GLY A 83 -25.93 13.16 17.27
CA GLY A 83 -25.21 13.75 18.40
C GLY A 83 -24.55 12.75 19.34
N ALA A 84 -24.88 11.44 19.29
CA ALA A 84 -24.24 10.44 20.12
C ALA A 84 -22.75 10.34 19.84
N ILE A 85 -21.95 10.18 20.90
CA ILE A 85 -20.51 9.91 20.80
C ILE A 85 -20.31 8.42 21.07
N LEU A 86 -19.68 7.73 20.12
CA LEU A 86 -19.48 6.29 20.17
C LEU A 86 -18.01 5.96 19.96
N PRO A 87 -17.49 4.92 20.63
CA PRO A 87 -16.20 4.36 20.30
C PRO A 87 -16.31 3.62 18.96
N VAL A 88 -15.38 3.92 18.04
CA VAL A 88 -15.34 3.31 16.71
C VAL A 88 -13.91 3.01 16.30
N ARG A 89 -13.75 1.96 15.50
CA ARG A 89 -12.49 1.62 14.84
C ARG A 89 -12.61 1.81 13.34
N VAL A 90 -11.55 2.34 12.74
CA VAL A 90 -11.40 2.35 11.28
C VAL A 90 -11.11 0.93 10.77
N THR A 91 -11.96 0.42 9.90
CA THR A 91 -11.82 -0.91 9.27
C THR A 91 -11.35 -0.84 7.83
N ARG A 92 -11.55 0.30 7.17
CA ARG A 92 -11.06 0.57 5.81
C ARG A 92 -10.62 2.01 5.72
N ALA A 93 -9.47 2.22 5.10
CA ALA A 93 -8.92 3.53 4.82
C ALA A 93 -9.89 4.37 3.95
N PRO A 94 -9.79 5.70 4.02
CA PRO A 94 -10.39 6.57 3.00
C PRO A 94 -9.83 6.21 1.62
N GLN A 95 -10.70 6.09 0.61
CA GLN A 95 -10.32 5.69 -0.76
C GLN A 95 -11.24 6.37 -1.78
N GLY A 96 -10.67 6.82 -2.90
CA GLY A 96 -11.43 7.40 -4.01
C GLY A 96 -12.37 8.54 -3.61
N GLY A 97 -11.93 9.43 -2.71
CA GLY A 97 -12.71 10.56 -2.19
C GLY A 97 -13.77 10.20 -1.14
N LYS A 98 -13.94 8.91 -0.81
CA LYS A 98 -14.84 8.46 0.25
C LYS A 98 -14.09 8.43 1.59
N GLY A 99 -14.79 8.83 2.65
CA GLY A 99 -14.30 8.71 4.02
C GLY A 99 -14.06 7.25 4.45
N PRO A 100 -13.40 7.04 5.60
CA PRO A 100 -13.09 5.71 6.10
C PRO A 100 -14.36 4.93 6.47
N ARG A 101 -14.28 3.61 6.42
CA ARG A 101 -15.34 2.74 6.96
C ARG A 101 -15.07 2.42 8.41
N LEU A 102 -16.09 2.59 9.26
CA LEU A 102 -16.01 2.42 10.70
C LEU A 102 -16.71 1.14 11.15
N THR A 103 -16.31 0.64 12.32
CA THR A 103 -17.07 -0.35 13.11
C THR A 103 -17.17 0.08 14.56
N ALA A 104 -18.32 -0.15 15.17
CA ALA A 104 -18.53 -0.01 16.61
C ALA A 104 -18.62 -1.39 17.30
N ARG A 105 -18.41 -2.49 16.55
CA ARG A 105 -18.20 -3.83 17.11
C ARG A 105 -16.78 -3.92 17.64
N LEU A 106 -16.63 -3.57 18.90
CA LEU A 106 -15.34 -3.45 19.57
C LEU A 106 -15.17 -4.53 20.64
N SER A 107 -13.91 -4.82 20.98
CA SER A 107 -13.60 -5.66 22.14
C SER A 107 -13.89 -4.91 23.44
N ALA A 108 -14.03 -5.64 24.55
CA ALA A 108 -14.19 -5.02 25.87
C ALA A 108 -13.01 -4.10 26.23
N GLU A 109 -11.78 -4.49 25.85
CA GLU A 109 -10.58 -3.67 26.02
C GLU A 109 -10.68 -2.34 25.28
N ASP A 110 -11.12 -2.36 24.01
CA ASP A 110 -11.26 -1.15 23.21
C ASP A 110 -12.36 -0.23 23.73
N ILE A 111 -13.47 -0.79 24.19
CA ILE A 111 -14.56 -0.03 24.81
C ILE A 111 -14.06 0.67 26.07
N ALA A 112 -13.32 -0.05 26.92
CA ALA A 112 -12.72 0.50 28.13
C ALA A 112 -11.68 1.59 27.80
N ALA A 113 -10.78 1.35 26.84
CA ALA A 113 -9.78 2.32 26.41
C ALA A 113 -10.39 3.59 25.81
N ALA A 114 -11.51 3.45 25.11
CA ALA A 114 -12.22 4.56 24.51
C ALA A 114 -13.23 5.25 25.46
N ALA A 115 -13.31 4.85 26.74
CA ALA A 115 -14.17 5.50 27.71
C ALA A 115 -13.84 6.99 27.89
N GLY A 116 -14.85 7.80 28.21
CA GLY A 116 -14.71 9.25 28.43
C GLY A 116 -15.59 10.08 27.51
N GLN A 117 -15.34 11.39 27.50
CA GLN A 117 -16.12 12.38 26.77
C GLN A 117 -15.32 13.00 25.61
N GLY A 118 -16.03 13.66 24.71
CA GLY A 118 -15.43 14.39 23.59
C GLY A 118 -14.90 13.52 22.46
N LEU A 119 -14.57 14.18 21.35
CA LEU A 119 -13.96 13.54 20.18
C LEU A 119 -12.46 13.38 20.42
N VAL A 120 -11.94 12.17 20.18
CA VAL A 120 -10.50 11.93 20.29
C VAL A 120 -10.07 10.78 19.38
N LEU A 121 -8.83 10.83 18.91
CA LEU A 121 -8.10 9.62 18.53
C LEU A 121 -7.55 8.97 19.81
N VAL A 122 -8.10 7.81 20.17
CA VAL A 122 -7.76 7.09 21.41
C VAL A 122 -6.43 6.35 21.24
N ARG A 123 -6.27 5.64 20.12
CA ARG A 123 -5.11 4.79 19.83
C ARG A 123 -4.92 4.67 18.33
N ARG A 124 -3.68 4.80 17.85
CA ARG A 124 -3.32 4.51 16.45
C ARG A 124 -3.38 3.02 16.17
N GLY A 125 -3.81 2.66 14.97
CA GLY A 125 -3.75 1.33 14.41
C GLY A 125 -2.32 0.92 14.04
N PRO A 126 -2.13 -0.36 13.68
CA PRO A 126 -0.83 -0.89 13.30
C PRO A 126 -0.37 -0.35 11.94
N ASP A 127 0.85 0.18 11.90
CA ASP A 127 1.53 0.49 10.65
C ASP A 127 2.02 -0.77 9.90
N ALA A 128 2.57 -0.61 8.70
CA ALA A 128 2.98 -1.73 7.85
C ALA A 128 3.96 -2.67 8.55
N VAL A 129 4.91 -2.12 9.31
CA VAL A 129 5.89 -2.91 10.06
C VAL A 129 5.18 -3.82 11.05
N LEU A 130 4.27 -3.26 11.86
CA LEU A 130 3.52 -4.03 12.86
C LEU A 130 2.53 -4.99 12.21
N ARG A 131 1.92 -4.64 11.06
CA ARG A 131 1.04 -5.55 10.30
C ARG A 131 1.82 -6.76 9.78
N PHE A 132 2.98 -6.54 9.17
CA PHE A 132 3.81 -7.63 8.64
C PHE A 132 4.40 -8.48 9.76
N ALA A 133 4.83 -7.87 10.87
CA ALA A 133 5.34 -8.60 12.04
C ALA A 133 4.28 -9.51 12.70
N ARG A 134 2.98 -9.20 12.56
CA ARG A 134 1.88 -10.08 13.00
C ARG A 134 1.66 -11.27 12.07
N LEU A 135 1.88 -11.09 10.77
CA LEU A 135 1.79 -12.15 9.75
C LEU A 135 3.00 -13.08 9.77
N ALA A 136 4.18 -12.55 10.07
CA ALA A 136 5.44 -13.28 10.20
C ALA A 136 5.96 -13.14 11.64
N ARG A 137 5.36 -13.90 12.57
CA ARG A 137 5.57 -13.76 14.03
C ARG A 137 7.02 -13.94 14.47
N ASP A 138 7.78 -14.74 13.74
CA ASP A 138 9.18 -15.05 14.08
C ASP A 138 10.18 -14.32 13.17
N ALA A 139 9.70 -13.52 12.21
CA ALA A 139 10.60 -12.77 11.33
C ALA A 139 11.39 -11.73 12.13
N ALA A 140 12.69 -11.67 11.84
CA ALA A 140 13.54 -10.55 12.23
C ALA A 140 13.08 -9.29 11.48
N VAL A 141 13.30 -8.12 12.08
CA VAL A 141 13.01 -6.81 11.51
C VAL A 141 14.29 -6.01 11.46
N VAL A 142 14.70 -5.63 10.26
CA VAL A 142 15.89 -4.82 10.01
C VAL A 142 15.44 -3.44 9.57
N THR A 143 15.95 -2.40 10.22
CA THR A 143 15.72 -1.01 9.80
C THR A 143 17.03 -0.26 9.61
N ASP A 144 17.06 0.72 8.71
CA ASP A 144 18.21 1.61 8.50
C ASP A 144 18.18 2.87 9.37
N ASP A 145 17.13 3.06 10.17
CA ASP A 145 16.92 4.26 10.96
C ASP A 145 16.89 3.99 12.48
N ALA A 146 17.66 4.80 13.21
CA ALA A 146 17.80 4.65 14.66
C ALA A 146 16.54 5.07 15.42
N ALA A 147 15.79 6.07 14.93
CA ALA A 147 14.54 6.49 15.56
C ALA A 147 13.46 5.41 15.38
N GLU A 148 13.40 4.78 14.22
CA GLU A 148 12.51 3.66 13.93
C GLU A 148 12.86 2.43 14.76
N LEU A 149 14.16 2.10 14.93
CA LEU A 149 14.59 1.07 15.87
C LEU A 149 14.08 1.36 17.29
N ALA A 150 14.30 2.58 17.79
CA ALA A 150 13.88 2.97 19.14
C ALA A 150 12.35 2.90 19.32
N ARG A 151 11.58 3.25 18.28
CA ARG A 151 10.12 3.14 18.27
C ARG A 151 9.62 1.70 18.28
N LEU A 152 10.29 0.81 17.54
CA LEU A 152 9.87 -0.59 17.38
C LEU A 152 10.36 -1.50 18.51
N ARG A 153 11.49 -1.19 19.16
CA ARG A 153 12.10 -2.02 20.20
C ARG A 153 11.13 -2.36 21.36
N PRO A 154 10.33 -1.43 21.91
CA PRO A 154 9.34 -1.75 22.95
C PRO A 154 8.21 -2.69 22.48
N LEU A 155 7.94 -2.74 21.17
CA LEU A 155 6.81 -3.47 20.59
C LEU A 155 7.22 -4.88 20.10
N LEU A 156 8.47 -5.02 19.65
CA LEU A 156 8.96 -6.22 18.97
C LEU A 156 10.19 -6.84 19.66
N GLY A 157 10.73 -6.21 20.70
CA GLY A 157 11.87 -6.69 21.47
C GLY A 157 13.13 -6.87 20.61
N GLU A 158 13.89 -7.92 20.91
CA GLU A 158 15.16 -8.23 20.22
C GLU A 158 15.00 -8.67 18.76
N ARG A 159 13.76 -8.79 18.25
CA ARG A 159 13.52 -9.05 16.83
C ARG A 159 13.95 -7.91 15.93
N VAL A 160 14.13 -6.70 16.48
CA VAL A 160 14.44 -5.49 15.68
C VAL A 160 15.90 -5.12 15.83
N CYS A 161 16.61 -5.04 14.71
CA CYS A 161 17.99 -4.58 14.65
C CYS A 161 18.17 -3.42 13.65
N LEU A 162 19.24 -2.65 13.88
CA LEU A 162 19.66 -1.57 13.00
C LEU A 162 20.70 -2.10 12.02
N ASP A 163 20.50 -1.84 10.74
CA ASP A 163 21.48 -2.02 9.68
C ASP A 163 21.88 -0.65 9.10
N ARG A 164 23.06 -0.17 9.51
CA ARG A 164 23.57 1.14 9.06
C ARG A 164 24.08 1.12 7.62
N ALA A 165 24.29 -0.06 7.02
CA ALA A 165 24.68 -0.16 5.62
C ALA A 165 23.48 0.08 4.68
N GLY A 166 22.26 0.00 5.21
CA GLY A 166 21.01 0.21 4.48
C GLY A 166 20.09 -0.99 4.58
N ALA A 167 18.80 -0.77 4.81
CA ALA A 167 17.86 -1.85 4.96
C ALA A 167 17.55 -2.55 3.64
N PHE A 168 17.64 -1.82 2.51
CA PHE A 168 17.35 -2.29 1.16
C PHE A 168 18.63 -2.31 0.33
N ASP A 169 18.91 -3.44 -0.32
CA ASP A 169 19.96 -3.54 -1.33
C ASP A 169 19.45 -3.05 -2.70
N ASP A 170 20.34 -2.98 -3.69
CA ASP A 170 20.03 -2.48 -5.03
C ASP A 170 18.92 -3.30 -5.74
N ALA A 171 18.83 -4.59 -5.45
CA ALA A 171 17.81 -5.46 -6.04
C ALA A 171 16.42 -5.14 -5.48
N LEU A 172 16.30 -4.97 -4.16
CA LEU A 172 15.05 -4.60 -3.51
C LEU A 172 14.64 -3.16 -3.84
N GLU A 173 15.60 -2.25 -4.03
CA GLU A 173 15.31 -0.92 -4.59
C GLU A 173 14.67 -1.00 -5.97
N ALA A 174 15.29 -1.74 -6.88
CA ALA A 174 14.78 -1.89 -8.24
C ALA A 174 13.39 -2.54 -8.26
N GLU A 175 13.14 -3.51 -7.38
CA GLU A 175 11.82 -4.12 -7.26
C GLU A 175 10.76 -3.12 -6.77
N PHE A 176 11.06 -2.29 -5.76
CA PHE A 176 10.16 -1.23 -5.29
C PHE A 176 9.93 -0.14 -6.34
N ASP A 177 10.96 0.26 -7.08
CA ASP A 177 10.82 1.21 -8.18
C ASP A 177 9.92 0.64 -9.28
N GLY A 178 10.00 -0.67 -9.56
CA GLY A 178 9.10 -1.37 -10.48
C GLY A 178 7.63 -1.37 -10.02
N LEU A 179 7.36 -1.40 -8.71
CA LEU A 179 5.99 -1.32 -8.18
C LEU A 179 5.30 0.03 -8.45
N ALA A 180 6.07 1.09 -8.74
CA ALA A 180 5.54 2.40 -9.08
C ALA A 180 5.03 2.48 -10.53
N GLY A 181 5.53 1.62 -11.42
CA GLY A 181 5.16 1.57 -12.85
C GLY A 181 4.06 0.55 -13.16
N PRO A 182 3.34 0.66 -14.29
CA PRO A 182 2.30 -0.30 -14.71
C PRO A 182 2.84 -1.67 -15.12
N GLU A 183 4.09 -1.71 -15.59
CA GLU A 183 4.66 -2.82 -16.33
C GLU A 183 5.38 -3.81 -15.42
N VAL A 184 5.13 -5.10 -15.64
CA VAL A 184 5.73 -6.21 -14.89
C VAL A 184 6.23 -7.24 -15.89
N PRO A 185 7.55 -7.33 -16.11
CA PRO A 185 8.13 -8.36 -16.98
C PRO A 185 7.79 -9.76 -16.48
N LEU A 186 7.41 -10.65 -17.39
CA LEU A 186 7.05 -12.03 -17.07
C LEU A 186 8.20 -13.00 -17.37
N LEU A 187 8.35 -14.01 -16.52
CA LEU A 187 9.22 -15.14 -16.79
C LEU A 187 8.77 -15.85 -18.07
N GLY A 188 9.68 -16.01 -19.04
CA GLY A 188 9.38 -16.60 -20.34
C GLY A 188 9.08 -15.60 -21.46
N GLY A 189 9.31 -14.30 -21.23
CA GLY A 189 9.36 -13.30 -22.31
C GLY A 189 8.00 -12.70 -22.69
N GLY A 190 7.23 -12.23 -21.70
CA GLY A 190 5.99 -11.47 -21.89
C GLY A 190 5.90 -10.29 -20.94
N LEU A 191 4.76 -9.60 -20.95
CA LEU A 191 4.52 -8.42 -20.13
C LEU A 191 3.15 -8.51 -19.46
N LEU A 192 3.10 -8.24 -18.16
CA LEU A 192 1.87 -7.99 -17.43
C LEU A 192 1.76 -6.49 -17.20
N THR A 193 0.65 -5.89 -17.64
CA THR A 193 0.40 -4.44 -17.48
C THR A 193 -0.79 -4.21 -16.55
N ILE A 194 -0.64 -3.26 -15.62
CA ILE A 194 -1.61 -2.98 -14.56
C ILE A 194 -2.21 -1.59 -14.75
N HIS A 195 -3.54 -1.54 -14.91
CA HIS A 195 -4.31 -0.33 -15.15
C HIS A 195 -5.41 -0.13 -14.12
N PRO A 196 -5.15 0.66 -13.06
CA PRO A 196 -6.19 1.12 -12.16
C PRO A 196 -7.17 2.07 -12.87
N THR A 197 -8.47 1.89 -12.61
CA THR A 197 -9.54 2.80 -13.03
C THR A 197 -10.39 3.18 -11.81
N PRO A 198 -11.29 4.18 -11.91
CA PRO A 198 -12.16 4.54 -10.79
C PRO A 198 -13.04 3.39 -10.25
N ALA A 199 -13.39 2.42 -11.11
CA ALA A 199 -14.31 1.34 -10.76
C ALA A 199 -13.61 0.02 -10.44
N LEU A 200 -12.60 -0.35 -11.25
CA LEU A 200 -11.91 -1.64 -11.21
C LEU A 200 -10.42 -1.51 -11.56
N THR A 201 -9.64 -2.56 -11.33
CA THR A 201 -8.27 -2.68 -11.86
C THR A 201 -8.23 -3.70 -12.98
N ALA A 202 -7.75 -3.30 -14.16
CA ALA A 202 -7.50 -4.20 -15.27
C ALA A 202 -6.04 -4.66 -15.26
N LEU A 203 -5.84 -5.97 -15.42
CA LEU A 203 -4.55 -6.63 -15.57
C LEU A 203 -4.55 -7.25 -16.97
N ASP A 204 -3.56 -6.91 -17.78
CA ASP A 204 -3.46 -7.36 -19.16
C ASP A 204 -2.15 -8.12 -19.37
N VAL A 205 -2.21 -9.27 -20.03
CA VAL A 205 -1.05 -10.12 -20.29
C VAL A 205 -0.78 -10.15 -21.78
N ASP A 206 0.37 -9.59 -22.15
CA ASP A 206 0.91 -9.66 -23.49
C ASP A 206 1.94 -10.78 -23.61
N ALA A 207 1.71 -11.66 -24.58
CA ALA A 207 2.71 -12.64 -24.99
C ALA A 207 3.75 -11.96 -25.87
N GLY A 208 5.04 -12.03 -25.49
CA GLY A 208 6.10 -11.55 -26.37
C GLY A 208 6.23 -12.42 -27.62
N GLY A 209 6.87 -11.88 -28.67
CA GLY A 209 6.98 -12.54 -29.98
C GLY A 209 7.63 -13.93 -29.95
N GLN A 210 8.41 -14.25 -28.91
CA GLN A 210 9.12 -15.54 -28.78
C GLN A 210 8.19 -16.75 -28.54
N VAL A 211 6.98 -16.53 -28.02
CA VAL A 211 6.01 -17.60 -27.73
C VAL A 211 4.83 -17.61 -28.71
N ALA A 212 4.83 -16.72 -29.69
CA ALA A 212 3.75 -16.58 -30.66
C ALA A 212 3.59 -17.85 -31.51
N GLY A 213 2.35 -18.36 -31.61
CA GLY A 213 2.01 -19.52 -32.45
C GLY A 213 2.17 -20.89 -31.77
N ASP A 214 2.83 -20.99 -30.61
CA ASP A 214 2.90 -22.23 -29.82
C ASP A 214 1.93 -22.16 -28.63
N ALA A 215 0.81 -22.88 -28.73
CA ALA A 215 -0.22 -22.91 -27.71
C ALA A 215 0.27 -23.45 -26.34
N GLU A 216 1.27 -24.33 -26.32
CA GLU A 216 1.86 -24.82 -25.07
C GLU A 216 2.84 -23.81 -24.48
N ALA A 217 3.62 -23.11 -25.30
CA ALA A 217 4.43 -21.99 -24.83
C ALA A 217 3.57 -20.87 -24.23
N VAL A 218 2.47 -20.50 -24.90
CA VAL A 218 1.49 -19.53 -24.39
C VAL A 218 0.84 -20.01 -23.10
N MET A 219 0.51 -21.30 -22.98
CA MET A 219 -0.01 -21.87 -21.73
C MET A 219 1.03 -21.79 -20.59
N ARG A 220 2.30 -22.10 -20.85
CA ARG A 220 3.38 -21.96 -19.85
C ARG A 220 3.57 -20.50 -19.42
N LEU A 221 3.57 -19.56 -20.37
CA LEU A 221 3.63 -18.13 -20.07
C LEU A 221 2.46 -17.71 -19.19
N ASN A 222 1.23 -18.08 -19.56
CA ASN A 222 0.04 -17.70 -18.78
C ASN A 222 0.02 -18.33 -17.39
N ARG A 223 0.61 -19.51 -17.18
CA ARG A 223 0.80 -20.08 -15.82
C ARG A 223 1.72 -19.21 -14.97
N ALA A 224 2.81 -18.69 -15.54
CA ALA A 224 3.66 -17.71 -14.87
C ALA A 224 2.92 -16.38 -14.65
N ALA A 225 2.15 -15.92 -15.65
CA ALA A 225 1.41 -14.67 -15.59
C ALA A 225 0.34 -14.67 -14.50
N VAL A 226 -0.44 -15.75 -14.32
CA VAL A 226 -1.45 -15.81 -13.25
C VAL A 226 -0.81 -15.84 -11.85
N ALA A 227 0.36 -16.48 -11.72
CA ALA A 227 1.12 -16.47 -10.47
C ALA A 227 1.65 -15.06 -10.16
N GLU A 228 2.21 -14.39 -11.16
CA GLU A 228 2.72 -13.03 -11.02
C GLU A 228 1.60 -12.01 -10.80
N ALA A 229 0.46 -12.15 -11.49
CA ALA A 229 -0.72 -11.31 -11.26
C ALA A 229 -1.21 -11.43 -9.81
N ALA A 230 -1.32 -12.65 -9.27
CA ALA A 230 -1.68 -12.84 -7.87
C ALA A 230 -0.65 -12.23 -6.91
N ARG A 231 0.65 -12.29 -7.24
CA ARG A 231 1.73 -11.63 -6.48
C ARG A 231 1.58 -10.11 -6.51
N GLN A 232 1.40 -9.51 -7.69
CA GLN A 232 1.25 -8.07 -7.87
C GLN A 232 -0.02 -7.50 -7.23
N ILE A 233 -1.11 -8.27 -7.21
CA ILE A 233 -2.32 -7.94 -6.44
C ILE A 233 -1.98 -7.73 -4.97
N ARG A 234 -1.13 -8.59 -4.39
CA ARG A 234 -0.67 -8.46 -2.99
C ARG A 234 0.30 -7.31 -2.81
N LEU A 235 1.37 -7.25 -3.60
CA LEU A 235 2.43 -6.25 -3.45
C LEU A 235 1.93 -4.81 -3.59
N ARG A 236 0.96 -4.59 -4.47
CA ARG A 236 0.41 -3.27 -4.76
C ARG A 236 -0.87 -3.00 -3.98
N GLU A 237 -1.27 -3.92 -3.10
CA GLU A 237 -2.48 -3.83 -2.29
C GLU A 237 -3.74 -3.56 -3.15
N LEU A 238 -3.80 -4.14 -4.37
CA LEU A 238 -4.92 -3.95 -5.28
C LEU A 238 -6.21 -4.48 -4.64
N ALA A 239 -7.35 -3.82 -4.84
CA ALA A 239 -8.57 -4.21 -4.16
C ALA A 239 -9.85 -3.77 -4.89
N GLY A 240 -10.97 -4.38 -4.52
CA GLY A 240 -12.23 -4.25 -5.26
C GLY A 240 -12.33 -5.29 -6.37
N ALA A 241 -12.99 -4.90 -7.46
CA ALA A 241 -13.08 -5.71 -8.67
C ALA A 241 -11.77 -5.62 -9.45
N ILE A 242 -11.21 -6.78 -9.80
CA ILE A 242 -9.98 -6.92 -10.57
C ILE A 242 -10.27 -7.86 -11.74
N LEU A 243 -9.97 -7.43 -12.94
CA LEU A 243 -10.12 -8.22 -14.17
C LEU A 243 -8.74 -8.57 -14.72
N LEU A 244 -8.51 -9.85 -15.01
CA LEU A 244 -7.28 -10.33 -15.63
C LEU A 244 -7.57 -10.90 -17.02
N ASP A 245 -7.03 -10.25 -18.05
CA ASP A 245 -6.99 -10.78 -19.41
C ASP A 245 -5.70 -11.58 -19.61
N VAL A 246 -5.81 -12.77 -20.19
CA VAL A 246 -4.67 -13.67 -20.42
C VAL A 246 -4.40 -13.81 -21.91
N ALA A 247 -3.12 -13.87 -22.29
CA ALA A 247 -2.71 -13.82 -23.68
C ALA A 247 -3.23 -15.02 -24.49
N GLY A 248 -3.76 -14.76 -25.69
CA GLY A 248 -3.75 -15.68 -26.84
C GLY A 248 -4.42 -17.05 -26.69
N LEU A 249 -5.13 -17.34 -25.60
CA LEU A 249 -5.82 -18.61 -25.39
C LEU A 249 -7.31 -18.51 -25.67
N ALA A 250 -7.86 -19.52 -26.36
CA ALA A 250 -9.31 -19.72 -26.46
C ALA A 250 -9.91 -19.92 -25.05
N VAL A 251 -11.15 -19.44 -24.85
CA VAL A 251 -11.82 -19.43 -23.53
C VAL A 251 -11.80 -20.79 -22.83
N LYS A 252 -12.07 -21.89 -23.56
CA LYS A 252 -12.03 -23.26 -23.02
C LYS A 252 -10.67 -23.65 -22.45
N ARG A 253 -9.56 -23.16 -23.03
CA ARG A 253 -8.21 -23.39 -22.52
C ARG A 253 -7.89 -22.47 -21.33
N ARG A 254 -8.48 -21.26 -21.27
CA ARG A 254 -8.32 -20.35 -20.12
C ARG A 254 -8.83 -20.99 -18.83
N GLU A 255 -9.90 -21.78 -18.87
CA GLU A 255 -10.45 -22.49 -17.68
C GLU A 255 -9.39 -23.32 -16.92
N ALA A 256 -8.41 -23.89 -17.62
CA ALA A 256 -7.33 -24.67 -17.00
C ALA A 256 -6.40 -23.83 -16.10
N LEU A 257 -6.43 -22.49 -16.22
CA LEU A 257 -5.66 -21.55 -15.39
C LEU A 257 -6.41 -21.18 -14.10
N ALA A 258 -7.71 -21.49 -13.96
CA ALA A 258 -8.48 -21.13 -12.77
C ALA A 258 -7.94 -21.77 -11.49
N GLY A 259 -7.57 -23.06 -11.55
CA GLY A 259 -6.96 -23.77 -10.42
C GLY A 259 -5.62 -23.15 -9.99
N PRO A 260 -4.65 -23.00 -10.91
CA PRO A 260 -3.39 -22.28 -10.65
C PRO A 260 -3.57 -20.87 -10.09
N LEU A 261 -4.47 -20.07 -10.68
CA LEU A 261 -4.76 -18.71 -10.20
C LEU A 261 -5.35 -18.72 -8.79
N ALA A 262 -6.33 -19.58 -8.51
CA ALA A 262 -6.91 -19.71 -7.18
C ALA A 262 -5.87 -20.13 -6.13
N ALA A 263 -4.97 -21.06 -6.47
CA ALA A 263 -3.86 -21.45 -5.60
C ALA A 263 -2.90 -20.29 -5.32
N ALA A 264 -2.57 -19.49 -6.34
CA ALA A 264 -1.69 -18.33 -6.18
C ALA A 264 -2.35 -17.19 -5.35
N LEU A 265 -3.66 -16.99 -5.48
CA LEU A 265 -4.42 -16.04 -4.68
C LEU A 265 -4.56 -16.47 -3.21
N ALA A 266 -4.48 -17.77 -2.90
CA ALA A 266 -4.61 -18.28 -1.54
C ALA A 266 -3.47 -17.86 -0.59
N ALA A 267 -2.33 -17.42 -1.14
CA ALA A 267 -1.21 -16.87 -0.38
C ALA A 267 -1.50 -15.47 0.19
N ASP A 268 -2.52 -14.78 -0.31
CA ASP A 268 -2.91 -13.46 0.16
C ASP A 268 -3.61 -13.53 1.53
N PRO A 269 -3.16 -12.74 2.53
CA PRO A 269 -3.81 -12.67 3.84
C PRO A 269 -5.31 -12.31 3.79
N LEU A 270 -5.74 -11.54 2.78
CA LEU A 270 -7.14 -11.14 2.58
C LEU A 270 -7.98 -12.19 1.82
N ARG A 271 -7.37 -13.29 1.37
CA ARG A 271 -8.01 -14.40 0.64
C ARG A 271 -8.98 -13.93 -0.47
N PRO A 272 -8.48 -13.27 -1.53
CA PRO A 272 -9.29 -12.84 -2.67
C PRO A 272 -10.09 -13.99 -3.24
N LYS A 273 -11.31 -13.68 -3.69
CA LYS A 273 -12.19 -14.66 -4.32
C LYS A 273 -12.02 -14.61 -5.83
N LEU A 274 -11.67 -15.73 -6.43
CA LEU A 274 -11.83 -15.94 -7.86
C LEU A 274 -13.31 -16.25 -8.14
N LEU A 275 -14.00 -15.36 -8.83
CA LEU A 275 -15.42 -15.51 -9.17
C LEU A 275 -15.63 -16.39 -10.40
N GLY A 276 -14.61 -16.51 -11.25
CA GLY A 276 -14.61 -17.35 -12.45
C GLY A 276 -14.16 -16.58 -13.68
N LEU A 277 -14.60 -17.04 -14.85
CA LEU A 277 -14.44 -16.34 -16.12
C LEU A 277 -15.71 -15.54 -16.44
N THR A 278 -15.53 -14.29 -16.86
CA THR A 278 -16.60 -13.50 -17.46
C THR A 278 -17.00 -14.08 -18.82
N ARG A 279 -18.12 -13.62 -19.39
CA ARG A 279 -18.54 -14.00 -20.75
C ARG A 279 -17.55 -13.56 -21.85
N LEU A 280 -16.70 -12.58 -21.56
CA LEU A 280 -15.62 -12.14 -22.45
C LEU A 280 -14.33 -12.96 -22.27
N GLY A 281 -14.30 -13.91 -21.34
CA GLY A 281 -13.13 -14.76 -21.08
C GLY A 281 -12.07 -14.13 -20.16
N LEU A 282 -12.40 -13.04 -19.47
CA LEU A 282 -11.53 -12.43 -18.44
C LEU A 282 -11.72 -13.13 -17.10
N PHE A 283 -10.67 -13.31 -16.32
CA PHE A 283 -10.79 -13.75 -14.94
C PHE A 283 -11.31 -12.62 -14.06
N GLU A 284 -12.35 -12.90 -13.28
CA GLU A 284 -12.94 -11.95 -12.34
C GLU A 284 -12.52 -12.28 -10.91
N ILE A 285 -11.86 -11.32 -10.26
CA ILE A 285 -11.33 -11.45 -8.92
C ILE A 285 -11.92 -10.35 -8.04
N GLN A 286 -12.38 -10.74 -6.85
CA GLN A 286 -12.84 -9.82 -5.82
C GLN A 286 -11.90 -9.87 -4.61
N ARG A 287 -11.17 -8.79 -4.37
CA ARG A 287 -10.33 -8.60 -3.17
C ARG A 287 -10.93 -7.54 -2.25
N GLN A 288 -10.89 -7.77 -0.94
CA GLN A 288 -11.45 -6.84 0.03
C GLN A 288 -10.62 -5.54 0.08
N ARG A 289 -11.30 -4.39 0.11
CA ARG A 289 -10.66 -3.08 0.35
C ARG A 289 -10.40 -2.90 1.84
N VAL A 290 -9.14 -2.65 2.20
CA VAL A 290 -8.72 -2.39 3.59
C VAL A 290 -7.78 -1.18 3.61
N HIS A 291 -6.61 -1.31 2.98
CA HIS A 291 -5.60 -0.28 2.84
C HIS A 291 -5.65 0.35 1.44
N PRO A 292 -5.20 1.61 1.26
CA PRO A 292 -5.12 2.22 -0.06
C PRO A 292 -4.13 1.43 -0.93
N PRO A 293 -4.49 1.12 -2.19
CA PRO A 293 -3.57 0.48 -3.11
C PRO A 293 -2.40 1.42 -3.42
N LEU A 294 -1.26 0.86 -3.82
CA LEU A 294 -0.03 1.63 -4.00
C LEU A 294 -0.19 2.77 -5.01
N HIS A 295 -0.98 2.58 -6.07
CA HIS A 295 -1.25 3.63 -7.06
C HIS A 295 -2.04 4.83 -6.47
N GLU A 296 -2.84 4.64 -5.41
CA GLU A 296 -3.46 5.76 -4.69
C GLU A 296 -2.46 6.44 -3.75
N VAL A 297 -1.58 5.68 -3.09
CA VAL A 297 -0.54 6.22 -2.20
C VAL A 297 0.49 7.05 -2.98
N LEU A 298 0.94 6.53 -4.12
CA LEU A 298 1.94 7.16 -4.99
C LEU A 298 1.32 8.21 -5.92
N GLY A 299 0.01 8.15 -6.16
CA GLY A 299 -0.67 8.85 -7.24
C GLY A 299 -0.56 8.10 -8.56
N TRP A 300 -1.62 8.19 -9.38
CA TRP A 300 -1.67 7.55 -10.70
C TRP A 300 -2.11 8.54 -11.80
N PRO A 301 -1.20 8.98 -12.71
CA PRO A 301 0.26 8.78 -12.68
C PRO A 301 0.92 9.34 -11.41
N LEU A 302 2.21 9.02 -11.21
CA LEU A 302 2.94 9.43 -10.00
C LEU A 302 2.78 10.92 -9.70
N SER A 303 2.42 11.22 -8.46
CA SER A 303 2.21 12.61 -8.03
C SER A 303 3.52 13.38 -7.95
N PRO A 304 3.50 14.73 -8.09
CA PRO A 304 4.69 15.55 -7.86
C PRO A 304 5.35 15.32 -6.49
N LEU A 305 4.54 15.05 -5.45
CA LEU A 305 5.06 14.69 -4.13
C LEU A 305 5.85 13.39 -4.18
N THR A 306 5.34 12.35 -4.85
CA THR A 306 6.04 11.06 -4.97
C THR A 306 7.37 11.19 -5.71
N HIS A 307 7.41 11.97 -6.79
CA HIS A 307 8.66 12.29 -7.48
C HIS A 307 9.65 13.00 -6.55
N GLY A 308 9.17 13.98 -5.79
CA GLY A 308 9.96 14.68 -4.77
C GLY A 308 10.52 13.73 -3.72
N LEU A 309 9.69 12.90 -3.09
CA LEU A 309 10.12 11.94 -2.06
C LEU A 309 11.12 10.92 -2.60
N ALA A 310 10.93 10.43 -3.83
CA ALA A 310 11.91 9.56 -4.48
C ALA A 310 13.26 10.26 -4.71
N ALA A 311 13.25 11.55 -5.08
CA ALA A 311 14.46 12.33 -5.21
C ALA A 311 15.13 12.60 -3.85
N LEU A 312 14.36 12.91 -2.80
CA LEU A 312 14.89 13.07 -1.44
C LEU A 312 15.51 11.78 -0.91
N ARG A 313 14.93 10.63 -1.23
CA ARG A 313 15.48 9.31 -0.90
C ARG A 313 16.84 9.08 -1.55
N ARG A 314 16.99 9.43 -2.84
CA ARG A 314 18.31 9.40 -3.52
C ARG A 314 19.30 10.36 -2.87
N ALA A 315 18.87 11.59 -2.60
CA ALA A 315 19.69 12.62 -1.95
C ALA A 315 20.20 12.17 -0.58
N ALA A 316 19.34 11.56 0.24
CA ALA A 316 19.69 11.05 1.56
C ALA A 316 20.80 9.99 1.48
N ARG A 317 20.75 9.10 0.48
CA ARG A 317 21.79 8.08 0.25
C ARG A 317 23.10 8.70 -0.18
N GLU A 318 23.07 9.67 -1.09
CA GLU A 318 24.27 10.38 -1.54
C GLU A 318 24.96 11.13 -0.40
N VAL A 319 24.18 11.81 0.46
CA VAL A 319 24.71 12.52 1.63
C VAL A 319 25.30 11.55 2.66
N ALA A 320 24.65 10.40 2.87
CA ALA A 320 25.17 9.36 3.75
C ALA A 320 26.49 8.76 3.23
N ALA A 321 26.63 8.60 1.90
CA ALA A 321 27.84 8.11 1.26
C ALA A 321 28.97 9.14 1.24
N VAL A 322 28.64 10.44 1.14
CA VAL A 322 29.61 11.54 1.08
C VAL A 322 29.24 12.64 2.09
N PRO A 323 29.64 12.50 3.38
CA PRO A 323 29.34 13.47 4.42
C PRO A 323 29.84 14.88 4.08
N GLY A 324 29.01 15.90 4.30
CA GLY A 324 29.33 17.31 4.03
C GLY A 324 28.98 17.78 2.63
N ARG A 325 28.52 16.90 1.73
CA ARG A 325 27.92 17.33 0.46
C ARG A 325 26.63 18.11 0.73
N MET A 326 26.44 19.22 0.03
CA MET A 326 25.20 20.00 0.04
C MET A 326 24.47 19.77 -1.28
N PRO A 327 23.62 18.74 -1.38
CA PRO A 327 22.96 18.41 -2.64
C PRO A 327 22.04 19.56 -3.08
N VAL A 328 22.00 19.79 -4.38
CA VAL A 328 21.03 20.68 -5.02
C VAL A 328 20.07 19.83 -5.84
N LEU A 329 18.80 19.84 -5.47
CA LEU A 329 17.73 19.14 -6.18
C LEU A 329 17.10 20.08 -7.21
N HIS A 330 17.37 19.80 -8.48
CA HIS A 330 16.73 20.43 -9.62
C HIS A 330 15.47 19.65 -9.99
N ALA A 331 14.31 20.29 -9.89
CA ALA A 331 13.03 19.61 -10.05
C ALA A 331 11.97 20.50 -10.74
N ALA A 332 10.94 19.89 -11.30
CA ALA A 332 9.80 20.61 -11.85
C ALA A 332 9.16 21.51 -10.76
N PRO A 333 8.60 22.69 -11.11
CA PRO A 333 8.01 23.60 -10.11
C PRO A 333 6.95 22.96 -9.22
N ALA A 334 6.14 22.04 -9.77
CA ALA A 334 5.13 21.30 -9.00
C ALA A 334 5.75 20.35 -7.95
N VAL A 335 6.91 19.78 -8.23
CA VAL A 335 7.65 18.91 -7.30
C VAL A 335 8.25 19.74 -6.18
N VAL A 336 8.89 20.87 -6.51
CA VAL A 336 9.42 21.82 -5.51
C VAL A 336 8.31 22.32 -4.59
N ALA A 337 7.16 22.73 -5.15
CA ALA A 337 6.02 23.20 -4.38
C ALA A 337 5.46 22.09 -3.46
N ALA A 338 5.37 20.85 -3.95
CA ALA A 338 4.93 19.72 -3.15
C ALA A 338 5.85 19.43 -1.95
N LEU A 339 7.18 19.52 -2.15
CA LEU A 339 8.16 19.35 -1.09
C LEU A 339 8.15 20.51 -0.08
N GLN A 340 8.02 21.75 -0.55
CA GLN A 340 7.93 22.94 0.31
C GLN A 340 6.69 22.93 1.21
N ALA A 341 5.62 22.27 0.79
CA ALA A 341 4.43 22.05 1.61
C ALA A 341 4.65 21.05 2.77
N MET A 342 5.84 20.44 2.88
CA MET A 342 6.23 19.49 3.91
C MET A 342 7.57 19.92 4.56
N PRO A 343 7.61 21.03 5.31
CA PRO A 343 8.84 21.55 5.90
C PRO A 343 9.54 20.55 6.84
N GLU A 344 8.77 19.68 7.50
CA GLU A 344 9.29 18.60 8.35
C GLU A 344 10.11 17.56 7.57
N VAL A 345 9.78 17.35 6.30
CA VAL A 345 10.50 16.43 5.41
C VAL A 345 11.84 17.05 4.99
N LEU A 346 11.84 18.33 4.65
CA LEU A 346 13.07 19.04 4.27
C LEU A 346 14.04 19.21 5.44
N ALA A 347 13.52 19.36 6.66
CA ALA A 347 14.32 19.44 7.87
C ALA A 347 15.16 18.17 8.13
N ALA A 348 14.74 17.01 7.59
CA ALA A 348 15.48 15.76 7.71
C ALA A 348 16.75 15.71 6.84
N LEU A 349 16.89 16.64 5.87
CA LEU A 349 18.09 16.79 5.02
C LEU A 349 18.64 18.21 5.12
N PRO A 350 19.29 18.56 6.25
CA PRO A 350 19.83 19.90 6.44
C PRO A 350 20.88 20.21 5.37
N GLY A 351 20.74 21.37 4.72
CA GLY A 351 21.66 21.82 3.66
C GLY A 351 21.23 21.45 2.23
N LEU A 352 20.18 20.65 2.05
CA LEU A 352 19.57 20.45 0.74
C LEU A 352 19.02 21.78 0.19
N ARG A 353 19.35 22.10 -1.06
CA ARG A 353 18.76 23.24 -1.79
C ARG A 353 17.79 22.74 -2.85
N LEU A 354 16.61 23.34 -2.92
CA LEU A 354 15.63 23.07 -3.97
C LEU A 354 15.72 24.17 -5.04
N LEU A 355 15.86 23.78 -6.30
CA LEU A 355 15.81 24.68 -7.45
C LEU A 355 14.70 24.24 -8.40
N ALA A 356 13.74 25.14 -8.64
CA ALA A 356 12.67 24.90 -9.59
C ALA A 356 13.19 25.14 -11.01
N GLU A 357 13.07 24.14 -11.88
CA GLU A 357 13.44 24.21 -13.29
C GLU A 357 12.20 24.07 -14.18
N PRO A 358 11.67 25.17 -14.74
CA PRO A 358 10.43 25.13 -15.55
C PRO A 358 10.48 24.20 -16.77
N GLY A 359 11.68 23.92 -17.30
CA GLY A 359 11.88 23.03 -18.45
C GLY A 359 11.96 21.54 -18.11
N LEU A 360 12.03 21.18 -16.82
CA LEU A 360 12.19 19.81 -16.38
C LEU A 360 10.83 19.15 -16.14
N PRO A 361 10.49 18.02 -16.79
CA PRO A 361 9.25 17.31 -16.50
C PRO A 361 9.36 16.55 -15.15
N PRO A 362 8.25 16.34 -14.42
CA PRO A 362 8.24 15.48 -13.24
C PRO A 362 8.79 14.08 -13.55
N GLY A 363 9.59 13.53 -12.64
CA GLY A 363 10.29 12.25 -12.80
C GLY A 363 11.67 12.35 -13.45
N ARG A 364 12.11 13.55 -13.83
CA ARG A 364 13.47 13.81 -14.34
C ARG A 364 14.33 14.59 -13.34
N GLU A 365 14.02 14.51 -12.05
CA GLU A 365 14.72 15.26 -11.02
C GLU A 365 16.22 14.93 -10.97
N GLU A 366 17.05 15.97 -11.02
CA GLU A 366 18.50 15.86 -11.00
C GLU A 366 19.07 16.29 -9.65
N LEU A 367 19.98 15.48 -9.12
CA LEU A 367 20.79 15.80 -7.95
C LEU A 367 22.16 16.28 -8.41
N ARG A 368 22.58 17.48 -7.97
CA ARG A 368 23.88 18.07 -8.27
C ARG A 368 24.68 18.34 -7.00
#